data_AF-A0A950NPW1-F1
#
_entry.id   AF-A0A950NPW1-F1
#
_cell.length_a   1.000
_cell.length_b   1.000
_cell.length_c   1.000
_cell.angle_alpha   90.00
_cell.angle_beta   90.00
_cell.angle_gamma   90.00
#
_symmetry.space_group_name_H-M   'P 1'
#
loop_
_entity.id
_entity.type
_entity.pdbx_description
1 polymer ?
#
loop_
_entity_poly.entity_id
_entity_poly.type
_entity_poly.pdbx_seq_one_letter_code
_entity_poly.pdbx_strand_id
1 'polypeptide(L)' 'MARIRPPQGSAVFLDHQPAQYLAFNRLYGALWSHGVVDEPTKEAGRLRNAQLVDCGL' A
#
# COMPACT_ATOMS: atom_id res chain seq x y z
N MET A 1 2.99 -3.59 -19.45
CA MET A 1 3.16 -3.69 -17.99
C MET A 1 1.97 -4.43 -17.42
N ALA A 2 2.17 -5.63 -16.88
CA ALA A 2 1.09 -6.44 -16.32
C ALA A 2 0.92 -6.08 -14.84
N ARG A 3 -0.27 -5.56 -14.48
CA ARG A 3 -0.68 -5.40 -13.08
C ARG A 3 -0.59 -6.77 -12.40
N ILE A 4 0.06 -6.86 -11.24
CA ILE A 4 0.15 -8.07 -10.44
C ILE A 4 -1.28 -8.58 -10.18
N ARG A 5 -1.60 -9.77 -10.68
CA ARG A 5 -2.93 -10.38 -10.51
C ARG A 5 -2.95 -11.08 -9.16
N PRO A 6 -3.92 -10.79 -8.27
CA PRO A 6 -4.02 -11.52 -7.02
C PRO A 6 -4.24 -13.02 -7.30
N PRO A 7 -3.65 -13.92 -6.50
CA PRO A 7 -3.81 -15.36 -6.64
C PRO A 7 -5.28 -15.76 -6.53
N GLN A 8 -5.69 -16.78 -7.29
CA GLN A 8 -7.06 -17.29 -7.26
C GLN A 8 -7.35 -17.91 -5.89
N GLY A 9 -8.28 -17.33 -5.14
CA GLY A 9 -8.74 -17.88 -3.85
C GLY A 9 -9.03 -16.83 -2.77
N SER A 10 -8.51 -15.62 -2.90
CA SER A 10 -8.88 -14.53 -2.00
C SER A 10 -8.89 -13.17 -2.68
N ALA A 11 -9.99 -12.44 -2.46
CA ALA A 11 -10.16 -11.06 -2.89
C ALA A 11 -9.38 -10.06 -2.00
N VAL A 12 -8.74 -10.52 -0.93
CA VAL A 12 -8.14 -9.68 0.12
C VAL A 12 -6.65 -9.94 0.19
N PHE A 13 -5.87 -8.89 -0.04
CA PHE A 13 -4.44 -8.83 0.27
C PHE A 13 -4.16 -9.41 1.66
N LEU A 14 -3.23 -10.36 1.80
CA LEU A 14 -2.83 -11.02 3.07
C LEU A 14 -3.93 -11.79 3.83
N ASP A 15 -4.93 -12.33 3.14
CA ASP A 15 -5.98 -13.19 3.72
C ASP A 15 -5.47 -14.38 4.57
N HIS A 16 -4.41 -15.05 4.13
CA HIS A 16 -3.77 -16.17 4.81
C HIS A 16 -2.91 -15.71 6.00
N GLN A 17 -2.79 -14.40 6.22
CA GLN A 17 -1.95 -13.75 7.24
C GLN A 17 -2.73 -12.62 7.93
N PRO A 18 -3.83 -12.93 8.66
CA PRO A 18 -4.76 -11.93 9.16
C PRO A 18 -4.14 -10.94 10.17
N ALA A 19 -3.16 -11.39 10.96
CA ALA A 19 -2.43 -10.52 11.88
C ALA A 19 -1.60 -9.46 11.14
N GLN A 20 -0.94 -9.87 10.05
CA GLN A 20 -0.15 -9.00 9.19
C GLN A 20 -1.05 -8.06 8.40
N TYR A 21 -2.21 -8.53 7.93
CA TYR A 21 -3.22 -7.66 7.32
C TYR A 21 -3.65 -6.54 8.27
N LEU A 22 -3.95 -6.87 9.53
CA LEU A 22 -4.33 -5.87 10.54
C LEU A 22 -3.18 -4.90 10.85
N ALA A 23 -1.96 -5.40 11.03
CA ALA A 23 -0.79 -4.56 11.28
C ALA A 23 -0.49 -3.62 10.10
N PHE A 24 -0.57 -4.14 8.87
CA PHE A 24 -0.41 -3.36 7.65
C PHE A 24 -1.46 -2.25 7.56
N ASN A 25 -2.74 -2.55 7.77
CA ASN A 25 -3.80 -1.54 7.71
C ASN A 25 -3.64 -0.45 8.78
N ARG A 26 -3.17 -0.79 9.99
CA ARG A 26 -2.86 0.23 11.01
C ARG A 26 -1.75 1.17 10.56
N LEU A 27 -0.64 0.61 10.08
CA LEU A 27 0.51 1.39 9.61
C LEU A 27 0.15 2.25 8.38
N TYR A 28 -0.40 1.62 7.35
CA TYR A 28 -0.72 2.27 6.10
C TYR A 28 -1.87 3.27 6.27
N GLY A 29 -2.86 2.94 7.11
CA GLY A 29 -3.93 3.87 7.49
C GLY A 29 -3.38 5.12 8.18
N ALA A 30 -2.45 4.98 9.13
CA ALA A 30 -1.83 6.12 9.82
C ALA A 30 -1.09 7.06 8.87
N LEU A 31 -0.38 6.51 7.86
CA LEU A 31 0.27 7.31 6.82
C LEU A 31 -0.74 8.25 6.13
N TRP A 32 -1.92 7.75 5.79
CA TRP A 32 -2.93 8.51 5.06
C TRP A 32 -3.80 9.41 5.94
N SER A 33 -4.10 9.00 7.17
CA SER A 33 -5.00 9.74 8.06
C SER A 33 -4.32 10.81 8.92
N HIS A 34 -3.03 10.67 9.25
CA HIS A 34 -2.35 11.68 10.06
C HIS A 34 -2.11 12.97 9.28
N GLY A 35 -2.70 14.08 9.72
CA GLY A 35 -2.70 15.38 9.03
C GLY A 35 -1.42 16.21 9.15
N VAL A 36 -0.25 15.60 9.39
CA VAL A 36 1.03 16.33 9.46
C VAL A 36 1.47 16.84 8.08
N VAL A 37 1.10 16.10 7.03
CA VAL A 37 1.39 16.38 5.63
C VAL A 37 0.09 16.27 4.86
N ASP A 38 -0.13 17.11 3.84
CA ASP A 38 -1.31 17.03 2.97
C ASP A 38 -1.31 15.77 2.08
N GLU A 39 -2.50 15.37 1.62
CA GLU A 39 -2.67 14.19 0.77
C GLU A 39 -1.88 14.24 -0.55
N PRO A 40 -1.88 15.36 -1.32
CA PRO A 40 -1.07 15.45 -2.53
C PRO A 40 0.43 15.20 -2.31
N THR A 41 0.99 15.74 -1.22
CA THR A 41 2.41 15.58 -0.88
C THR A 41 2.71 14.13 -0.48
N LYS A 42 1.82 13.46 0.25
CA LYS A 42 1.95 12.02 0.55
C LYS A 42 1.95 11.18 -0.73
N GLU A 43 1.05 11.48 -1.67
CA GLU A 43 0.95 10.74 -2.93
C GLU A 43 2.20 10.95 -3.79
N ALA A 44 2.72 12.18 -3.89
CA ALA A 44 3.98 12.44 -4.58
C ALA A 44 5.15 11.63 -3.98
N GLY A 45 5.23 11.54 -2.66
CA GLY A 45 6.19 10.70 -1.96
C GLY A 45 6.03 9.20 -2.28
N ARG A 46 4.79 8.70 -2.28
CA ARG A 46 4.49 7.31 -2.64
C ARG A 46 4.92 6.97 -4.07
N LEU A 47 4.60 7.84 -5.03
CA LEU A 47 4.97 7.66 -6.44
C LEU A 47 6.49 7.66 -6.64
N ARG A 48 7.20 8.62 -6.02
CA ARG A 48 8.67 8.67 -6.05
C ARG A 48 9.29 7.41 -5.44
N ASN A 49 8.78 6.95 -4.30
CA ASN A 49 9.29 5.76 -3.64
C ASN A 49 9.07 4.51 -4.49
N ALA A 50 7.91 4.39 -5.15
CA ALA A 50 7.63 3.28 -6.06
C ALA A 50 8.63 3.23 -7.22
N GLN A 51 8.96 4.38 -7.83
CA GLN A 51 10.00 4.46 -8.87
C GLN A 51 11.38 4.07 -8.34
N LEU A 52 11.75 4.53 -7.14
CA LEU A 52 13.06 4.25 -6.55
C LEU A 52 13.27 2.75 -6.27
N VAL A 53 12.20 2.04 -5.91
CA VAL A 53 12.25 0.60 -5.58
C VAL A 53 11.80 -0.30 -6.74
N ASP A 54 11.73 0.25 -7.96
CA ASP A 54 11.29 -0.46 -9.18
C ASP A 54 9.92 -1.15 -9.04
N CYS A 55 9.02 -0.51 -8.29
CA CYS A 55 7.64 -0.94 -8.18
C CYS A 55 6.83 -0.36 -9.36
N GLY A 56 6.39 -1.24 -10.25
CA GLY A 56 5.58 -0.88 -11.41
C GLY A 56 4.19 -0.37 -11.00
N LEU A 57 4.01 0.94 -11.05
CA LEU A 57 2.72 1.61 -10.94
C LEU A 57 1.93 1.57 -12.25
#